data_AF-A0A2D6D6I9-F1
#
_entry.id   AF-A0A2D6D6I9-F1
#
_cell.length_a   1.000
_cell.length_b   1.000
_cell.length_c   1.000
_cell.angle_alpha   90.00
_cell.angle_beta   90.00
_cell.angle_gamma   90.00
#
_symmetry.space_group_name_H-M   'P 1'
#
loop_
_entity.id
_entity.type
_entity.pdbx_description
1 polymer ?
#
loop_
_entity_poly.entity_id
_entity_poly.type
_entity_poly.pdbx_seq_one_letter_code
_entity_poly.pdbx_strand_id
1 'polypeptide(L)'
;MKKVILLVLILFLVGCVSEEIKKVKNESVVVNKTKVVDNVPASKCEAGWKCLGKWKKSYLASDCQWSNETSCPLGCEKGKCNVGKVCSSGFKCIDKNKKGYQTENCGWINTKKCPGGCLKGECLPEPEKNETNITNEVKSSAIDDSTEQKPKETIYTTTLTETTNLTFNKKNYLVEVYNLESDRVKIKINGARSDWLSEGQNHSYQGQITLTIKEILYQRYGGGKQQVGYTLK
;
A
#
# COMPACT_ATOMS: atom_id res chain seq x y z
N MET A 1 -47.91 -3.08 -53.65
CA MET A 1 -46.70 -3.57 -54.35
C MET A 1 -45.49 -3.07 -53.55
N LYS A 2 -44.94 -3.65 -52.47
CA LYS A 2 -44.72 -5.02 -52.00
C LYS A 2 -44.10 -5.93 -53.06
N LYS A 3 -42.75 -5.95 -53.11
CA LYS A 3 -41.83 -7.05 -53.46
C LYS A 3 -40.54 -6.52 -54.14
N VAL A 4 -39.63 -5.92 -53.38
CA VAL A 4 -38.17 -5.93 -53.68
C VAL A 4 -37.40 -5.81 -52.36
N ILE A 5 -37.61 -6.78 -51.47
CA ILE A 5 -36.72 -7.07 -50.32
C ILE A 5 -36.49 -8.57 -50.37
N LEU A 6 -35.61 -9.03 -51.26
CA LEU A 6 -35.15 -10.42 -51.29
C LEU A 6 -34.01 -10.58 -52.30
N LEU A 7 -32.78 -10.16 -51.99
CA LEU A 7 -31.54 -10.73 -52.60
C LEU A 7 -30.20 -10.10 -52.13
N VAL A 8 -30.04 -9.76 -50.85
CA VAL A 8 -28.69 -9.56 -50.26
C VAL A 8 -28.68 -10.09 -48.82
N LEU A 9 -29.01 -11.37 -48.66
CA LEU A 9 -29.00 -12.05 -47.34
C LEU A 9 -28.52 -13.52 -47.45
N ILE A 10 -27.75 -13.84 -48.48
CA ILE A 10 -27.17 -15.19 -48.69
C ILE A 10 -25.73 -15.05 -49.19
N LEU A 11 -24.83 -14.49 -48.38
CA LEU A 11 -23.37 -14.55 -48.62
C LEU A 11 -22.51 -14.26 -47.38
N PHE A 12 -22.96 -14.72 -46.19
CA PHE A 12 -22.12 -14.85 -44.99
C PHE A 12 -22.42 -16.18 -44.26
N LEU A 13 -22.51 -17.27 -45.04
CA LEU A 13 -22.58 -18.65 -44.55
C LEU A 13 -21.34 -19.42 -45.01
N VAL A 14 -20.14 -19.06 -44.54
CA VAL A 14 -18.97 -19.94 -44.56
C VAL A 14 -18.07 -19.57 -43.38
N GLY A 15 -17.88 -20.48 -42.41
CA GLY A 15 -16.78 -20.35 -41.45
C GLY A 15 -17.04 -20.76 -40.00
N CYS A 16 -18.10 -21.48 -39.65
CA CYS A 16 -18.10 -22.26 -38.40
C CYS A 16 -17.20 -23.48 -38.59
N VAL A 17 -15.90 -23.35 -38.33
CA VAL A 17 -15.05 -24.50 -38.04
C VAL A 17 -15.42 -24.96 -36.63
N SER A 18 -16.26 -25.99 -36.55
CA SER A 18 -16.40 -26.80 -35.35
C SER A 18 -15.10 -27.57 -35.17
N GLU A 19 -14.26 -27.16 -34.22
CA GLU A 19 -13.24 -28.05 -33.69
C GLU A 19 -13.94 -29.17 -32.94
N GLU A 20 -13.69 -30.40 -33.41
CA GLU A 20 -14.05 -31.63 -32.72
C GLU A 20 -13.48 -31.59 -31.31
N ILE A 21 -14.35 -31.39 -30.32
CA ILE A 21 -14.06 -31.72 -28.93
C ILE A 21 -13.89 -33.23 -28.89
N LYS A 22 -12.65 -33.69 -29.07
CA LYS A 22 -12.26 -35.05 -28.72
C LYS A 22 -12.75 -35.29 -27.30
N LYS A 23 -13.65 -36.27 -27.15
CA LYS A 23 -13.98 -36.87 -25.86
C LYS A 23 -12.67 -37.37 -25.24
N VAL A 24 -12.05 -36.51 -24.44
CA VAL A 24 -11.07 -36.94 -23.46
C VAL A 24 -11.86 -37.83 -22.52
N LYS A 25 -11.61 -39.15 -22.61
CA LYS A 25 -11.92 -40.07 -21.52
C LYS A 25 -11.45 -39.38 -20.25
N ASN A 26 -12.37 -39.08 -19.35
CA ASN A 26 -12.04 -38.87 -17.95
C ASN A 26 -11.46 -40.19 -17.42
N GLU A 27 -10.21 -40.49 -17.79
CA GLU A 27 -9.31 -40.99 -16.78
C GLU A 27 -9.27 -39.87 -15.75
N SER A 28 -9.97 -40.13 -14.64
CA SER A 28 -9.69 -39.47 -13.39
C SER A 28 -8.18 -39.48 -13.23
N VAL A 29 -7.55 -38.35 -13.57
CA VAL A 29 -6.24 -38.03 -13.07
C VAL A 29 -6.45 -38.09 -11.57
N VAL A 30 -6.03 -39.21 -10.98
CA VAL A 30 -5.58 -39.24 -9.61
C VAL A 30 -4.48 -38.20 -9.62
N VAL A 31 -4.87 -36.95 -9.37
CA VAL A 31 -3.97 -35.95 -8.87
C VAL A 31 -3.41 -36.68 -7.69
N ASN A 32 -2.16 -37.14 -7.82
CA ASN A 32 -1.31 -37.27 -6.67
C ASN A 32 -1.39 -35.89 -6.05
N LYS A 33 -2.38 -35.74 -5.14
CA LYS A 33 -2.24 -34.95 -3.94
C LYS A 33 -0.87 -35.39 -3.48
N THR A 34 0.13 -34.59 -3.82
CA THR A 34 1.28 -34.43 -2.95
C THR A 34 0.64 -34.37 -1.60
N LYS A 35 0.80 -35.46 -0.84
CA LYS A 35 0.14 -35.65 0.44
C LYS A 35 0.28 -34.30 1.14
N VAL A 36 -0.84 -33.61 1.24
CA VAL A 36 -1.08 -32.78 2.41
C VAL A 36 -0.88 -33.81 3.50
N VAL A 37 0.28 -33.72 4.15
CA VAL A 37 0.57 -34.52 5.33
C VAL A 37 -0.33 -33.92 6.41
N ASP A 38 -1.62 -34.20 6.28
CA ASP A 38 -2.56 -34.17 7.36
C ASP A 38 -2.07 -35.24 8.34
N ASN A 39 -1.85 -34.80 9.57
CA ASN A 39 -1.28 -35.52 10.70
C ASN A 39 0.26 -35.58 10.74
N VAL A 40 0.89 -34.42 10.89
CA VAL A 40 1.88 -34.34 11.99
C VAL A 40 1.08 -34.53 13.28
N PRO A 41 1.33 -35.56 14.10
CA PRO A 41 0.61 -35.73 15.36
C PRO A 41 0.74 -34.44 16.17
N ALA A 42 -0.40 -33.87 16.57
CA ALA A 42 -0.53 -32.63 17.34
C ALA A 42 0.08 -32.69 18.76
N SER A 43 1.01 -33.62 19.00
CA SER A 43 1.65 -33.88 20.28
C SER A 43 3.10 -33.34 20.36
N LYS A 44 3.58 -32.58 19.36
CA LYS A 44 4.96 -32.05 19.35
C LYS A 44 5.12 -30.56 19.02
N CYS A 45 4.04 -29.84 18.73
CA CYS A 45 4.10 -28.40 18.46
C CYS A 45 3.75 -27.62 19.72
N GLU A 46 4.78 -27.14 20.39
CA GLU A 46 4.63 -26.23 21.53
C GLU A 46 4.31 -24.83 21.01
N ALA A 47 3.07 -24.39 21.25
CA ALA A 47 2.61 -23.09 20.81
C ALA A 47 3.45 -21.97 21.43
N GLY A 48 3.83 -20.99 20.61
CA GLY A 48 4.61 -19.86 21.08
C GLY A 48 5.37 -19.14 19.99
N TRP A 49 5.97 -18.02 20.38
CA TRP A 49 6.88 -17.29 19.49
C TRP A 49 8.16 -18.09 19.29
N LYS A 50 8.51 -18.33 18.04
CA LYS A 50 9.76 -18.97 17.65
C LYS A 50 10.45 -18.10 16.59
N CYS A 51 11.77 -18.19 16.51
CA CYS A 51 12.54 -17.47 15.49
C CYS A 51 12.46 -18.21 14.16
N LEU A 52 12.02 -17.53 13.10
CA LEU A 52 12.07 -18.06 11.73
C LEU A 52 13.37 -17.62 11.06
N GLY A 53 14.50 -18.09 11.62
CA GLY A 53 15.84 -17.65 11.24
C GLY A 53 16.29 -16.40 12.00
N LYS A 54 17.42 -15.83 11.56
CA LYS A 54 18.13 -14.78 12.32
C LYS A 54 17.36 -13.46 12.40
N TRP A 55 16.55 -13.11 11.40
CA TRP A 55 16.02 -11.75 11.25
C TRP A 55 14.52 -11.63 11.44
N LYS A 56 13.85 -12.68 11.95
CA LYS A 56 12.40 -12.68 12.09
C LYS A 56 11.91 -13.69 13.13
N LYS A 57 10.77 -13.39 13.74
CA LYS A 57 10.01 -14.30 14.61
C LYS A 57 8.59 -14.48 14.10
N SER A 58 7.97 -15.59 14.41
CA SER A 58 6.57 -15.88 14.10
C SER A 58 5.97 -16.73 15.21
N TYR A 59 4.66 -16.65 15.38
CA TYR A 59 3.92 -17.45 16.34
C TYR A 59 3.59 -18.81 15.72
N LEU A 60 4.10 -19.88 16.32
CA LEU A 60 3.72 -21.25 16.01
C LEU A 60 2.49 -21.60 16.86
N ALA A 61 1.38 -21.96 16.23
CA ALA A 61 0.18 -22.43 16.90
C ALA A 61 0.28 -23.92 17.25
N SER A 62 -0.61 -24.41 18.13
CA SER A 62 -0.63 -25.81 18.59
C SER A 62 -0.91 -26.81 17.47
N ASP A 63 -1.50 -26.36 16.37
CA ASP A 63 -1.72 -27.10 15.13
C ASP A 63 -0.50 -27.06 14.18
N CYS A 64 0.64 -26.60 14.68
CA CYS A 64 1.89 -26.42 13.95
C CYS A 64 1.84 -25.37 12.82
N GLN A 65 0.81 -24.51 12.79
CA GLN A 65 0.73 -23.45 11.79
C GLN A 65 1.43 -22.17 12.25
N TRP A 66 2.12 -21.51 11.32
CA TRP A 66 2.81 -20.26 11.57
C TRP A 66 1.91 -19.06 11.30
N SER A 67 1.96 -18.07 12.17
CA SER A 67 1.20 -16.82 12.05
C SER A 67 1.98 -15.63 12.62
N ASN A 68 1.47 -14.41 12.40
CA ASN A 68 1.96 -13.19 13.05
C ASN A 68 3.48 -12.94 12.90
N GLU A 69 4.01 -13.03 11.68
CA GLU A 69 5.44 -12.84 11.44
C GLU A 69 5.89 -11.39 11.72
N THR A 70 6.98 -11.23 12.47
CA THR A 70 7.57 -9.95 12.89
C THR A 70 9.05 -9.91 12.49
N SER A 71 9.48 -8.81 11.87
CA SER A 71 10.89 -8.58 11.56
C SER A 71 11.68 -8.26 12.83
N CYS A 72 12.88 -8.85 12.96
CA CYS A 72 13.82 -8.64 14.05
C CYS A 72 15.15 -8.10 13.49
N PRO A 73 15.27 -6.77 13.23
CA PRO A 73 16.43 -6.19 12.57
C PRO A 73 17.76 -6.35 13.32
N LEU A 74 17.70 -6.58 14.63
CA LEU A 74 18.89 -6.78 15.49
C LEU A 74 19.15 -8.25 15.83
N GLY A 75 18.42 -9.16 15.17
CA GLY A 75 18.50 -10.60 15.43
C GLY A 75 17.30 -11.12 16.22
N CYS A 76 17.02 -12.41 16.08
CA CYS A 76 16.03 -13.14 16.85
C CYS A 76 16.71 -14.28 17.59
N GLU A 77 16.44 -14.41 18.88
CA GLU A 77 16.89 -15.52 19.71
C GLU A 77 15.76 -15.99 20.64
N LYS A 78 15.57 -17.31 20.74
CA LYS A 78 14.57 -17.95 21.63
C LYS A 78 13.15 -17.34 21.50
N GLY A 79 12.74 -17.01 20.27
CA GLY A 79 11.42 -16.44 19.99
C GLY A 79 11.28 -14.95 20.31
N LYS A 80 12.36 -14.27 20.69
CA LYS A 80 12.37 -12.84 21.00
C LYS A 80 13.28 -12.11 20.02
N CYS A 81 12.86 -10.92 19.58
CA CYS A 81 13.78 -10.05 18.85
C CYS A 81 14.77 -9.47 19.86
N ASN A 82 16.03 -9.39 19.46
CA ASN A 82 17.06 -8.69 20.20
C ASN A 82 16.70 -7.20 20.25
N VAL A 83 16.82 -6.63 21.44
CA VAL A 83 16.63 -5.19 21.66
C VAL A 83 17.97 -4.49 21.56
N GLY A 84 17.98 -3.29 21.00
CA GLY A 84 19.15 -2.44 21.00
C GLY A 84 19.39 -1.95 22.43
N LYS A 85 20.52 -2.33 23.04
CA LYS A 85 20.90 -1.96 24.43
C LYS A 85 20.83 -0.45 24.75
N VAL A 86 20.71 0.41 23.74
CA VAL A 86 20.80 1.88 23.84
C VAL A 86 19.48 2.61 23.52
N CYS A 87 18.43 1.91 23.10
CA CYS A 87 17.22 2.55 22.57
C CYS A 87 16.00 2.23 23.42
N SER A 88 15.64 3.15 24.31
CA SER A 88 14.39 3.11 25.05
C SER A 88 13.22 3.39 24.10
N SER A 89 12.20 2.54 24.12
CA SER A 89 10.98 2.76 23.35
C SER A 89 10.24 4.03 23.82
N GLY A 90 9.64 4.76 22.88
CA GLY A 90 8.83 5.93 23.20
C GLY A 90 8.84 7.00 22.11
N PHE A 91 7.92 7.97 22.21
CA PHE A 91 7.93 9.14 21.34
C PHE A 91 9.12 10.03 21.66
N LYS A 92 9.93 10.32 20.64
CA LYS A 92 11.12 11.15 20.73
C LYS A 92 11.20 12.06 19.50
N CYS A 93 11.96 13.15 19.64
CA CYS A 93 12.32 13.97 18.49
C CYS A 93 13.37 13.23 17.67
N ILE A 94 13.09 13.02 16.40
CA ILE A 94 14.05 12.51 15.42
C ILE A 94 15.03 13.61 15.06
N ASP A 95 14.48 14.81 14.82
CA ASP A 95 15.22 16.05 14.56
C ASP A 95 14.40 17.25 15.08
N LYS A 96 14.90 18.47 14.83
CA LYS A 96 14.27 19.73 15.29
C LYS A 96 12.83 19.94 14.81
N ASN A 97 12.42 19.31 13.71
CA ASN A 97 11.12 19.53 13.06
C ASN A 97 10.35 18.21 12.86
N LYS A 98 10.77 17.12 13.48
CA LYS A 98 10.19 15.80 13.28
C LYS A 98 10.22 14.99 14.56
N LYS A 99 9.08 14.41 14.94
CA LYS A 99 8.99 13.41 16.01
C LYS A 99 8.67 12.03 15.45
N GLY A 100 8.92 10.99 16.22
CA GLY A 100 8.47 9.63 15.94
C GLY A 100 8.53 8.77 17.19
N TYR A 101 7.94 7.59 17.12
CA TYR A 101 8.08 6.56 18.16
C TYR A 101 9.34 5.74 17.87
N GLN A 102 10.34 5.85 18.73
CA GLN A 102 11.50 4.96 18.69
C GLN A 102 11.07 3.61 19.27
N THR A 103 11.38 2.55 18.57
CA THR A 103 11.10 1.17 19.00
C THR A 103 12.32 0.55 19.68
N GLU A 104 12.14 -0.61 20.33
CA GLU A 104 13.21 -1.32 21.05
C GLU A 104 14.37 -1.75 20.14
N ASN A 105 14.15 -1.76 18.81
CA ASN A 105 15.18 -2.07 17.82
C ASN A 105 15.90 -0.82 17.29
N CYS A 106 15.74 0.34 17.93
CA CYS A 106 16.25 1.66 17.52
C CYS A 106 15.62 2.24 16.24
N GLY A 107 14.72 1.52 15.57
CA GLY A 107 13.96 2.00 14.43
C GLY A 107 12.88 2.99 14.83
N TRP A 108 12.50 3.86 13.89
CA TRP A 108 11.48 4.87 14.08
C TRP A 108 10.20 4.50 13.34
N ILE A 109 9.06 4.62 14.02
CA ILE A 109 7.71 4.47 13.46
C ILE A 109 6.87 5.70 13.83
N ASN A 110 5.66 5.84 13.28
CA ASN A 110 4.73 6.93 13.62
C ASN A 110 5.37 8.34 13.51
N THR A 111 6.16 8.57 12.46
CA THR A 111 6.88 9.84 12.32
C THR A 111 5.93 10.95 11.90
N LYS A 112 6.08 12.15 12.46
CA LYS A 112 5.24 13.31 12.20
C LYS A 112 6.10 14.56 12.09
N LYS A 113 5.85 15.38 11.06
CA LYS A 113 6.43 16.73 10.97
C LYS A 113 5.83 17.63 12.05
N CYS A 114 6.67 18.41 12.70
CA CYS A 114 6.29 19.40 13.70
C CYS A 114 6.63 20.80 13.16
N PRO A 115 5.66 21.52 12.59
CA PRO A 115 5.89 22.85 11.98
C PRO A 115 6.47 23.87 12.95
N GLY A 116 6.03 23.85 14.22
CA GLY A 116 6.58 24.69 15.28
C GLY A 116 7.88 24.18 15.90
N GLY A 117 8.41 23.06 15.43
CA GLY A 117 9.55 22.36 16.01
C GLY A 117 9.16 21.21 16.94
N CYS A 118 10.13 20.38 17.33
CA CYS A 118 9.96 19.25 18.22
C CYS A 118 10.79 19.44 19.48
N LEU A 119 10.15 19.24 20.65
CA LEU A 119 10.82 19.30 21.94
C LEU A 119 10.34 18.14 22.82
N LYS A 120 11.29 17.38 23.42
CA LYS A 120 11.02 16.26 24.33
C LYS A 120 10.03 15.20 23.80
N GLY A 121 10.00 14.98 22.48
CA GLY A 121 9.08 14.02 21.85
C GLY A 121 7.69 14.56 21.53
N GLU A 122 7.47 15.86 21.73
CA GLU A 122 6.22 16.55 21.41
C GLU A 122 6.42 17.59 20.31
N CYS A 123 5.36 17.81 19.50
CA CYS A 123 5.40 18.88 18.50
C CYS A 123 4.97 20.18 19.18
N LEU A 124 5.76 21.22 18.99
CA LEU A 124 5.40 22.58 19.37
C LEU A 124 4.31 23.11 18.41
N PRO A 125 3.43 24.01 18.90
CA PRO A 125 2.42 24.65 18.06
C PRO A 125 3.09 25.45 16.95
N GLU A 126 2.47 25.47 15.77
CA GLU A 126 2.95 26.27 14.64
C GLU A 126 2.93 27.75 15.05
N PRO A 127 4.02 28.52 14.82
CA PRO A 127 4.02 29.94 15.12
C PRO A 127 2.89 30.60 14.31
N GLU A 128 2.01 31.31 15.00
CA GLU A 128 0.95 32.08 14.35
C GLU A 128 1.62 33.04 13.36
N LYS A 129 1.25 32.92 12.09
CA LYS A 129 1.58 33.93 11.10
C LYS A 129 0.80 35.17 11.51
N ASN A 130 1.45 36.08 12.24
CA ASN A 130 0.92 37.41 12.43
C ASN A 130 0.76 38.02 11.03
N GLU A 131 -0.46 37.98 10.51
CA GLU A 131 -0.89 38.82 9.42
C GLU A 131 -0.82 40.26 9.91
N THR A 132 0.34 40.87 9.76
CA THR A 132 0.46 42.32 9.87
C THR A 132 -0.29 42.90 8.67
N ASN A 133 -1.61 43.09 8.83
CA ASN A 133 -2.37 44.04 8.05
C ASN A 133 -1.77 45.43 8.32
N ILE A 134 -0.76 45.81 7.54
CA ILE A 134 -0.31 47.19 7.44
C ILE A 134 -1.00 47.78 6.21
N THR A 135 -2.19 48.33 6.42
CA THR A 135 -2.68 49.43 5.60
C THR A 135 -1.72 50.60 5.80
N ASN A 136 -0.88 50.87 4.80
CA ASN A 136 -0.40 52.21 4.52
C ASN A 136 -0.02 52.30 3.04
N GLU A 137 -0.79 53.11 2.33
CA GLU A 137 -0.45 53.64 1.01
C GLU A 137 0.87 54.40 1.09
N VAL A 138 1.96 53.89 0.50
CA VAL A 138 2.98 54.72 -0.16
C VAL A 138 3.58 53.96 -1.35
N LYS A 139 3.35 54.55 -2.52
CA LYS A 139 3.98 54.36 -3.82
C LYS A 139 5.51 54.23 -3.72
N SER A 140 6.11 53.14 -4.21
CA SER A 140 7.28 53.16 -5.12
C SER A 140 7.99 51.80 -5.21
N SER A 141 8.29 51.46 -6.47
CA SER A 141 9.37 50.60 -6.96
C SER A 141 9.14 49.08 -6.98
N ALA A 142 8.93 48.63 -8.23
CA ALA A 142 8.94 47.27 -8.69
C ALA A 142 10.18 46.50 -8.20
N ILE A 143 9.92 45.38 -7.52
CA ILE A 143 10.79 44.21 -7.60
C ILE A 143 9.87 43.03 -7.88
N ASP A 144 9.96 42.59 -9.12
CA ASP A 144 9.41 41.35 -9.65
C ASP A 144 10.13 40.20 -8.94
N ASP A 145 9.52 39.66 -7.88
CA ASP A 145 9.92 38.40 -7.27
C ASP A 145 8.74 37.44 -7.40
N SER A 146 8.61 36.92 -8.63
CA SER A 146 7.78 35.75 -8.95
C SER A 146 8.26 34.55 -8.14
N THR A 147 7.85 34.48 -6.87
CA THR A 147 7.88 33.23 -6.11
C THR A 147 6.78 32.34 -6.69
N GLU A 148 7.18 31.54 -7.68
CA GLU A 148 6.36 30.50 -8.30
C GLU A 148 5.89 29.53 -7.21
N GLN A 149 4.66 29.76 -6.75
CA GLN A 149 4.00 29.00 -5.70
C GLN A 149 3.73 27.60 -6.25
N LYS A 150 4.66 26.68 -6.02
CA LYS A 150 4.54 25.28 -6.46
C LYS A 150 3.19 24.74 -5.97
N PRO A 151 2.31 24.27 -6.88
CA PRO A 151 0.95 23.89 -6.52
C PRO A 151 0.96 22.81 -5.43
N LYS A 152 0.19 23.05 -4.37
CA LYS A 152 0.03 22.13 -3.22
C LYS A 152 -0.54 20.81 -3.73
N GLU A 153 0.29 19.77 -3.78
CA GLU A 153 -0.07 18.44 -4.31
C GLU A 153 -1.12 17.78 -3.41
N THR A 154 -2.29 17.45 -3.95
CA THR A 154 -3.35 16.74 -3.22
C THR A 154 -2.99 15.27 -3.05
N ILE A 155 -2.82 14.83 -1.80
CA ILE A 155 -2.56 13.43 -1.45
C ILE A 155 -3.89 12.75 -1.11
N TYR A 156 -4.22 11.69 -1.85
CA TYR A 156 -5.34 10.80 -1.60
C TYR A 156 -4.87 9.59 -0.79
N THR A 157 -5.79 8.95 -0.08
CA THR A 157 -5.47 7.79 0.75
C THR A 157 -6.49 6.68 0.57
N THR A 158 -6.01 5.44 0.42
CA THR A 158 -6.86 4.24 0.34
C THR A 158 -6.31 3.17 1.27
N THR A 159 -7.19 2.49 2.02
CA THR A 159 -6.82 1.37 2.89
C THR A 159 -6.89 0.04 2.13
N LEU A 160 -6.20 -0.98 2.64
CA LEU A 160 -6.24 -2.33 2.07
C LEU A 160 -7.69 -2.84 2.09
N THR A 161 -8.15 -3.42 0.97
CA THR A 161 -9.52 -3.94 0.73
C THR A 161 -10.63 -2.90 0.52
N GLU A 162 -10.38 -1.60 0.74
CA GLU A 162 -11.34 -0.56 0.38
C GLU A 162 -11.22 -0.16 -1.09
N THR A 163 -12.37 0.18 -1.68
CA THR A 163 -12.44 0.81 -3.01
C THR A 163 -12.78 2.28 -2.85
N THR A 164 -11.88 3.16 -3.27
CA THR A 164 -12.07 4.61 -3.23
C THR A 164 -12.53 5.11 -4.59
N ASN A 165 -13.64 5.84 -4.64
CA ASN A 165 -14.08 6.53 -5.85
C ASN A 165 -13.46 7.94 -5.90
N LEU A 166 -12.70 8.21 -6.95
CA LEU A 166 -11.98 9.46 -7.15
C LEU A 166 -12.49 10.17 -8.38
N THR A 167 -12.82 11.46 -8.25
CA THR A 167 -13.11 12.31 -9.39
C THR A 167 -11.84 13.06 -9.80
N PHE A 168 -11.32 12.76 -11.00
CA PHE A 168 -10.17 13.44 -11.60
C PHE A 168 -10.51 13.84 -13.04
N ASN A 169 -10.28 15.10 -13.42
CA ASN A 169 -10.65 15.65 -14.74
C ASN A 169 -12.11 15.36 -15.14
N LYS A 170 -13.07 15.53 -14.21
CA LYS A 170 -14.51 15.26 -14.38
C LYS A 170 -14.86 13.80 -14.70
N LYS A 171 -13.91 12.87 -14.56
CA LYS A 171 -14.12 11.42 -14.69
C LYS A 171 -13.97 10.75 -13.33
N ASN A 172 -14.72 9.68 -13.12
CA ASN A 172 -14.66 8.89 -11.91
C ASN A 172 -13.76 7.67 -12.13
N TYR A 173 -12.90 7.40 -11.14
CA TYR A 173 -11.99 6.27 -11.12
C TYR A 173 -12.17 5.50 -9.83
N LEU A 174 -12.22 4.18 -9.93
CA LEU A 174 -12.23 3.27 -8.79
C LEU A 174 -10.81 2.82 -8.51
N VAL A 175 -10.27 3.22 -7.37
CA VAL A 175 -8.94 2.82 -6.92
C VAL A 175 -9.07 1.84 -5.77
N GLU A 176 -8.42 0.69 -5.89
CA GLU A 176 -8.43 -0.38 -4.89
C GLU A 176 -6.99 -0.79 -4.56
N VAL A 177 -6.68 -0.90 -3.27
CA VAL A 177 -5.44 -1.57 -2.82
C VAL A 177 -5.76 -3.04 -2.58
N TYR A 178 -5.19 -3.93 -3.40
CA TYR A 178 -5.49 -5.37 -3.33
C TYR A 178 -4.36 -6.20 -2.75
N ASN A 179 -3.15 -5.64 -2.65
CA ASN A 179 -2.05 -6.25 -1.91
C ASN A 179 -1.16 -5.14 -1.33
N LEU A 180 -0.72 -5.31 -0.09
CA LEU A 180 0.07 -4.32 0.62
C LEU A 180 1.11 -5.03 1.49
N GLU A 181 2.37 -4.64 1.31
CA GLU A 181 3.50 -5.06 2.13
C GLU A 181 4.17 -3.81 2.74
N SER A 182 5.23 -4.01 3.50
CA SER A 182 5.90 -2.93 4.25
C SER A 182 6.45 -1.79 3.40
N ASP A 183 6.81 -2.07 2.15
CA ASP A 183 7.59 -1.18 1.27
C ASP A 183 7.06 -1.16 -0.17
N ARG A 184 5.97 -1.88 -0.44
CA ARG A 184 5.39 -2.00 -1.77
C ARG A 184 3.89 -2.30 -1.73
N VAL A 185 3.20 -1.86 -2.76
CA VAL A 185 1.75 -2.01 -2.92
C VAL A 185 1.42 -2.52 -4.33
N LYS A 186 0.32 -3.26 -4.46
CA LYS A 186 -0.37 -3.45 -5.74
C LYS A 186 -1.75 -2.82 -5.69
N ILE A 187 -2.07 -2.07 -6.75
CA ILE A 187 -3.31 -1.31 -6.86
C ILE A 187 -4.09 -1.73 -8.11
N LYS A 188 -5.41 -1.45 -8.10
CA LYS A 188 -6.24 -1.47 -9.30
C LYS A 188 -6.80 -0.09 -9.58
N ILE A 189 -6.86 0.27 -10.86
CA ILE A 189 -7.59 1.44 -11.35
C ILE A 189 -8.65 0.94 -12.33
N ASN A 190 -9.93 1.10 -11.99
CA ASN A 190 -11.06 0.58 -12.79
C ASN A 190 -10.90 -0.92 -13.15
N GLY A 191 -10.36 -1.70 -12.21
CA GLY A 191 -10.13 -3.14 -12.39
C GLY A 191 -8.80 -3.53 -13.06
N ALA A 192 -8.10 -2.61 -13.72
CA ALA A 192 -6.77 -2.87 -14.29
C ALA A 192 -5.72 -2.92 -13.18
N ARG A 193 -4.89 -3.98 -13.16
CA ARG A 193 -3.92 -4.25 -12.10
C ARG A 193 -2.56 -3.60 -12.40
N SER A 194 -1.92 -3.09 -11.36
CA SER A 194 -0.50 -2.71 -11.39
C SER A 194 0.42 -3.90 -11.07
N ASP A 195 1.70 -3.74 -11.43
CA ASP A 195 2.81 -4.45 -10.79
C ASP A 195 3.02 -3.95 -9.35
N TRP A 196 4.04 -4.49 -8.66
CA TRP A 196 4.47 -3.95 -7.37
C TRP A 196 5.02 -2.53 -7.53
N LEU A 197 4.50 -1.61 -6.72
CA LEU A 197 4.92 -0.21 -6.68
C LEU A 197 5.48 0.12 -5.29
N SER A 198 6.68 0.67 -5.26
CA SER A 198 7.27 1.31 -4.08
C SER A 198 6.98 2.82 -4.07
N GLU A 199 7.27 3.49 -2.96
CA GLU A 199 7.17 4.95 -2.87
C GLU A 199 7.95 5.65 -3.99
N GLY A 200 7.34 6.64 -4.63
CA GLY A 200 7.86 7.34 -5.79
C GLY A 200 7.56 6.69 -7.14
N GLN A 201 7.18 5.41 -7.17
CA GLN A 201 6.77 4.74 -8.42
C GLN A 201 5.33 5.08 -8.79
N ASN A 202 5.01 4.87 -10.06
CA ASN A 202 3.71 5.22 -10.62
C ASN A 202 3.09 4.09 -11.44
N HIS A 203 1.78 4.19 -11.62
CA HIS A 203 1.01 3.35 -12.52
C HIS A 203 -0.03 4.20 -13.25
N SER A 204 -0.05 4.07 -14.57
CA SER A 204 -0.95 4.83 -15.43
C SER A 204 -2.06 3.95 -15.97
N TYR A 205 -3.28 4.46 -15.95
CA TYR A 205 -4.44 3.79 -16.54
C TYR A 205 -4.81 4.47 -17.86
N GLN A 206 -4.59 3.75 -18.97
CA GLN A 206 -4.96 4.18 -20.33
C GLN A 206 -4.45 5.58 -20.72
N GLY A 207 -3.35 6.04 -20.11
CA GLY A 207 -2.82 7.40 -20.32
C GLY A 207 -3.73 8.54 -19.83
N GLN A 208 -4.84 8.24 -19.16
CA GLN A 208 -5.81 9.23 -18.70
C GLN A 208 -5.54 9.72 -17.27
N ILE A 209 -4.93 8.86 -16.46
CA ILE A 209 -4.58 9.14 -15.07
C ILE A 209 -3.31 8.39 -14.73
N THR A 210 -2.40 9.07 -14.02
CA THR A 210 -1.18 8.51 -13.47
C THR A 210 -1.19 8.64 -11.96
N LEU A 211 -1.25 7.51 -11.28
CA LEU A 211 -1.20 7.44 -9.83
C LEU A 211 0.26 7.24 -9.40
N THR A 212 0.77 8.13 -8.56
CA THR A 212 2.13 8.04 -7.99
C THR A 212 2.04 7.75 -6.50
N ILE A 213 2.72 6.70 -6.04
CA ILE A 213 2.77 6.33 -4.61
C ILE A 213 3.62 7.36 -3.88
N LYS A 214 3.09 7.92 -2.79
CA LYS A 214 3.82 8.86 -1.93
C LYS A 214 4.16 8.28 -0.57
N GLU A 215 3.31 7.39 -0.06
CA GLU A 215 3.47 6.85 1.29
C GLU A 215 2.85 5.45 1.37
N ILE A 216 3.55 4.52 2.01
CA ILE A 216 3.05 3.18 2.32
C ILE A 216 3.03 3.02 3.85
N LEU A 217 1.83 2.94 4.42
CA LEU A 217 1.60 2.71 5.83
C LEU A 217 1.17 1.26 6.03
N TYR A 218 2.06 0.43 6.58
CA TYR A 218 1.78 -0.98 6.81
C TYR A 218 2.16 -1.41 8.23
N GLN A 219 1.16 -1.85 8.98
CA GLN A 219 1.30 -2.39 10.33
C GLN A 219 0.68 -3.79 10.36
N ARG A 220 1.49 -4.81 10.69
CA ARG A 220 1.07 -6.23 10.63
C ARG A 220 0.18 -6.71 11.77
N TYR A 221 0.07 -5.94 12.87
CA TYR A 221 -0.73 -6.34 14.03
C TYR A 221 -2.23 -6.08 13.81
N GLY A 222 -3.11 -6.81 14.51
CA GLY A 222 -4.55 -6.63 14.41
C GLY A 222 -4.97 -5.19 14.77
N GLY A 223 -5.71 -4.53 13.87
CA GLY A 223 -6.05 -3.11 13.98
C GLY A 223 -4.94 -2.14 13.55
N GLY A 224 -3.81 -2.66 13.05
CA GLY A 224 -2.75 -1.87 12.44
C GLY A 224 -3.22 -1.18 11.16
N LYS A 225 -2.72 0.03 10.92
CA LYS A 225 -3.01 0.79 9.69
C LYS A 225 -2.38 0.10 8.49
N GLN A 226 -3.21 -0.14 7.49
CA GLN A 226 -2.83 -0.68 6.18
C GLN A 226 -3.39 0.29 5.14
N GLN A 227 -2.60 1.29 4.77
CA GLN A 227 -3.03 2.44 3.99
C GLN A 227 -1.95 2.89 3.03
N VAL A 228 -2.34 3.39 1.87
CA VAL A 228 -1.44 3.95 0.88
C VAL A 228 -1.85 5.37 0.55
N GLY A 229 -0.89 6.28 0.61
CA GLY A 229 -1.00 7.65 0.16
C GLY A 229 -0.48 7.80 -1.28
N TYR A 230 -1.23 8.48 -2.14
CA TYR A 230 -0.85 8.67 -3.54
C TYR A 230 -1.36 10.00 -4.11
N THR A 231 -0.78 10.42 -5.22
CA THR A 231 -1.17 11.62 -5.96
C THR A 231 -1.56 11.26 -7.39
N LEU A 232 -2.44 12.07 -7.98
CA LEU A 232 -2.92 11.87 -9.35
C LEU A 232 -2.34 12.95 -10.26
N LYS A 233 -1.95 12.56 -11.47
CA LYS A 233 -1.53 13.43 -12.56
C LYS A 233 -2.21 13.03 -13.86
#